data_AF-A0A6H5ICY0-F1
#
_entry.id   AF-A0A6H5ICY0-F1
#
_cell.length_a   1.000
_cell.length_b   1.000
_cell.length_c   1.000
_cell.angle_alpha   90.00
_cell.angle_beta   90.00
_cell.angle_gamma   90.00
#
_symmetry.space_group_name_H-M   'P 1'
#
loop_
_entity.id
_entity.type
_entity.pdbx_description
1 polymer ?
#
loop_
_entity_poly.entity_id
_entity_poly.type
_entity_poly.pdbx_seq_one_letter_code
_entity_poly.pdbx_strand_id
1 'polypeptide(L)'
;MAQVTKRSALAPKTNSQSKARAVFKNRHVPRITAQNAETPLEELQKKLRDTVNPSKEKIHIRSCRPTKSGAIIIETNTADDMTRLLSSTQISEAGLRVQKQVGWLPKMIIYDVPSEYTETSLRTALTDQNKELLEPEVRFEPKFRLGPKDTSVVH
;
A
#
# COMPACT_ATOMS: atom_id res chain seq x y z
N MET A 1 -20.18 -10.34 -65.27
CA MET A 1 -19.03 -10.30 -64.34
C MET A 1 -19.45 -9.56 -63.07
N ALA A 2 -19.53 -10.24 -61.93
CA ALA A 2 -19.68 -9.62 -60.62
C ALA A 2 -19.04 -10.55 -59.58
N GLN A 3 -17.90 -10.14 -59.02
CA GLN A 3 -17.17 -10.89 -58.00
C GLN A 3 -17.79 -10.62 -56.62
N VAL A 4 -18.26 -11.67 -55.95
CA VAL A 4 -18.75 -11.61 -54.57
C VAL A 4 -17.54 -11.72 -53.63
N THR A 5 -17.15 -10.60 -53.03
CA THR A 5 -16.10 -10.54 -52.01
C THR A 5 -16.63 -11.06 -50.68
N LYS A 6 -16.15 -12.24 -50.25
CA LYS A 6 -16.43 -12.79 -48.92
C LYS A 6 -15.69 -11.96 -47.87
N ARG A 7 -16.43 -11.26 -47.00
CA ARG A 7 -15.86 -10.61 -45.81
C ARG A 7 -15.50 -11.69 -44.79
N SER A 8 -14.20 -11.86 -44.52
CA SER A 8 -13.67 -12.68 -43.43
C SER A 8 -14.05 -12.04 -42.10
N ALA A 9 -14.74 -12.79 -41.24
CA ALA A 9 -15.10 -12.36 -39.89
C ALA A 9 -13.86 -12.41 -38.98
N LEU A 10 -13.41 -11.26 -38.50
CA LEU A 10 -12.38 -11.18 -37.47
C LEU A 10 -12.94 -11.74 -36.15
N ALA A 11 -12.25 -12.72 -35.58
CA ALA A 11 -12.54 -13.24 -34.25
C ALA A 11 -12.45 -12.13 -33.18
N PRO A 12 -13.37 -12.07 -32.21
CA PRO A 12 -13.27 -11.12 -31.11
C PRO A 12 -12.03 -11.45 -30.28
N LYS A 13 -11.17 -10.44 -30.05
CA LYS A 13 -10.04 -10.54 -29.13
C LYS A 13 -10.60 -10.81 -27.72
N THR A 14 -10.55 -12.07 -27.29
CA THR A 14 -10.84 -12.46 -25.92
C THR A 14 -9.88 -11.73 -25.00
N ASN A 15 -10.42 -10.77 -24.25
CA ASN A 15 -9.70 -10.02 -23.23
C ASN A 15 -9.15 -11.04 -22.25
N SER A 16 -7.84 -11.25 -22.30
CA SER A 16 -7.13 -12.26 -21.51
C SER A 16 -7.52 -12.10 -20.05
N GLN A 17 -8.04 -13.19 -19.49
CA GLN A 17 -8.31 -13.44 -18.09
C GLN A 17 -7.52 -12.49 -17.17
N SER A 18 -8.25 -11.76 -16.34
CA SER A 18 -7.71 -11.03 -15.20
C SER A 18 -6.76 -11.93 -14.44
N LYS A 19 -5.45 -11.74 -14.66
CA LYS A 19 -4.39 -12.40 -13.90
C LYS A 19 -4.76 -12.26 -12.44
N ALA A 20 -4.95 -13.39 -11.76
CA ALA A 20 -5.16 -13.45 -10.32
C ALA A 20 -4.20 -12.43 -9.68
N ARG A 21 -4.76 -11.47 -8.93
CA ARG A 21 -3.97 -10.44 -8.25
C ARG A 21 -2.89 -11.17 -7.48
N ALA A 22 -1.64 -11.02 -7.91
CA ALA A 22 -0.51 -11.61 -7.24
C ALA A 22 -0.62 -11.27 -5.75
N VAL A 23 -0.61 -12.31 -4.92
CA VAL A 23 -0.53 -12.21 -3.46
C VAL A 23 0.40 -11.05 -3.13
N PHE A 24 -0.09 -10.10 -2.33
CA PHE A 24 0.68 -8.92 -1.92
C PHE A 24 1.95 -9.39 -1.20
N LYS A 25 3.01 -9.68 -1.95
CA LYS A 25 4.34 -9.92 -1.37
C LYS A 25 4.68 -8.68 -0.56
N ASN A 26 5.12 -8.86 0.67
CA ASN A 26 5.56 -7.79 1.56
C ASN A 26 6.53 -6.87 0.80
N ARG A 27 6.02 -5.72 0.31
CA ARG A 27 6.84 -4.79 -0.47
C ARG A 27 7.54 -3.85 0.50
N HIS A 28 8.85 -3.69 0.32
CA HIS A 28 9.65 -2.78 1.12
C HIS A 28 9.70 -1.42 0.42
N VAL A 29 8.74 -0.55 0.76
CA VAL A 29 8.45 0.66 0.00
C VAL A 29 8.60 1.91 0.87
N PRO A 30 9.79 2.51 0.95
CA PRO A 30 9.95 3.83 1.52
C PRO A 30 9.39 4.94 0.60
N ARG A 31 8.80 5.96 1.22
CA ARG A 31 8.39 7.22 0.60
C ARG A 31 9.39 8.30 0.98
N ILE A 32 9.89 9.03 -0.01
CA ILE A 32 10.80 10.15 0.16
C ILE A 32 10.07 11.45 -0.17
N THR A 33 10.15 12.43 0.72
CA THR A 33 9.61 13.78 0.56
C THR A 33 10.70 14.80 0.86
N ALA A 34 10.57 16.01 0.35
CA ALA A 34 11.38 17.13 0.86
C ALA A 34 10.97 17.45 2.30
N GLN A 35 11.90 17.96 3.11
CA GLN A 35 11.57 18.54 4.42
C GLN A 35 10.79 19.85 4.25
N ASN A 36 11.10 20.63 3.20
CA ASN A 36 10.39 21.84 2.83
C ASN A 36 9.33 21.54 1.77
N ALA A 37 8.08 21.88 2.06
CA ALA A 37 6.90 21.55 1.24
C ALA A 37 6.91 22.17 -0.17
N GLU A 38 7.72 23.21 -0.41
CA GLU A 38 7.76 23.95 -1.67
C GLU A 38 8.78 23.41 -2.68
N THR A 39 9.54 22.37 -2.33
CA THR A 39 10.57 21.84 -3.24
C THR A 39 9.89 21.14 -4.44
N PRO A 40 10.15 21.57 -5.69
CA PRO A 40 9.56 20.93 -6.86
C PRO A 40 10.10 19.50 -7.03
N LEU A 41 9.29 18.64 -7.67
CA LEU A 41 9.59 17.23 -7.83
C LEU A 41 10.90 16.96 -8.60
N GLU A 42 11.22 17.80 -9.59
CA GLU A 42 12.43 17.67 -10.39
C GLU A 42 13.69 17.90 -9.56
N GLU A 43 13.68 18.93 -8.71
CA GLU A 43 14.78 19.19 -7.78
C GLU A 43 14.89 18.08 -6.73
N LEU A 44 13.76 17.56 -6.24
CA LEU A 44 13.74 16.42 -5.32
C LEU A 44 14.40 15.18 -5.94
N GLN A 45 14.10 14.88 -7.21
CA GLN A 45 14.71 13.77 -7.94
C GLN A 45 16.21 13.98 -8.14
N LYS A 46 16.62 15.20 -8.48
CA LYS A 46 18.03 15.54 -8.64
C LYS A 46 18.78 15.37 -7.33
N LYS A 47 18.29 15.98 -6.25
CA LYS A 47 18.87 15.83 -4.89
C LYS A 47 18.97 14.37 -4.47
N LEU A 48 17.93 13.58 -4.72
CA LEU A 48 17.95 12.15 -4.38
C LEU A 48 19.04 11.38 -5.15
N ARG A 49 19.21 11.64 -6.45
CA ARG A 49 20.24 10.99 -7.28
C ARG A 49 21.65 11.42 -6.90
N ASP A 50 21.82 12.67 -6.50
CA ASP A 50 23.12 13.23 -6.11
C ASP A 50 23.53 12.73 -4.71
N THR A 51 22.54 12.49 -3.84
CA THR A 51 22.76 12.04 -2.46
C THR A 51 22.94 10.53 -2.36
N VAL A 52 22.04 9.76 -2.99
CA VAL A 52 22.01 8.30 -2.85
C VAL A 52 22.73 7.65 -4.01
N ASN A 53 23.78 6.90 -3.70
CA ASN A 53 24.47 6.07 -4.69
C ASN A 53 24.19 4.59 -4.38
N PRO A 54 23.23 3.95 -5.10
CA PRO A 54 22.79 2.59 -4.79
C PRO A 54 23.93 1.56 -4.79
N SER A 55 24.91 1.73 -5.67
CA SER A 55 26.06 0.82 -5.77
C SER A 55 27.02 0.95 -4.58
N LYS A 56 27.27 2.18 -4.10
CA LYS A 56 28.16 2.43 -2.95
C LYS A 56 27.51 2.00 -1.64
N GLU A 57 26.22 2.29 -1.47
CA GLU A 57 25.46 1.94 -0.27
C GLU A 57 24.98 0.48 -0.26
N LYS A 58 25.22 -0.25 -1.37
CA LYS A 58 24.80 -1.64 -1.59
C LYS A 58 23.29 -1.80 -1.39
N ILE A 59 22.51 -0.85 -1.92
CA ILE A 59 21.05 -0.81 -1.84
C ILE A 59 20.47 -1.24 -3.18
N HIS A 60 19.64 -2.28 -3.15
CA HIS A 60 19.01 -2.80 -4.36
C HIS A 60 17.64 -2.14 -4.58
N ILE A 61 17.60 -1.18 -5.51
CA ILE A 61 16.37 -0.48 -5.90
C ILE A 61 15.69 -1.24 -7.04
N ARG A 62 14.46 -1.66 -6.82
CA ARG A 62 13.61 -2.33 -7.81
C ARG A 62 12.86 -1.35 -8.70
N SER A 63 12.30 -0.31 -8.08
CA SER A 63 11.58 0.74 -8.80
C SER A 63 11.68 2.06 -8.05
N CYS A 64 11.68 3.16 -8.80
CA CYS A 64 11.62 4.51 -8.25
C CYS A 64 10.61 5.29 -9.09
N ARG A 65 9.56 5.81 -8.45
CA ARG A 65 8.49 6.53 -9.15
C ARG A 65 8.06 7.80 -8.43
N PRO A 66 7.83 8.90 -9.14
CA PRO A 66 7.21 10.08 -8.57
C PRO A 66 5.71 9.87 -8.32
N THR A 67 5.14 10.69 -7.43
CA THR A 67 3.71 10.75 -7.13
C THR A 67 3.17 12.14 -7.43
N LYS A 68 1.86 12.25 -7.70
CA LYS A 68 1.17 13.54 -7.89
C LYS A 68 1.28 14.46 -6.67
N SER A 69 1.48 13.88 -5.48
CA SER A 69 1.68 14.61 -4.23
C SER A 69 3.09 15.19 -4.04
N GLY A 70 3.95 15.16 -5.06
CA GLY A 70 5.33 15.70 -4.97
C GLY A 70 6.31 14.80 -4.20
N ALA A 71 5.97 13.53 -3.95
CA ALA A 71 6.84 12.58 -3.27
C ALA A 71 7.39 11.53 -4.23
N ILE A 72 8.51 10.91 -3.86
CA ILE A 72 9.11 9.80 -4.61
C ILE A 72 8.89 8.51 -3.81
N ILE A 73 8.37 7.49 -4.47
CA ILE A 73 8.22 6.15 -3.90
C ILE A 73 9.35 5.27 -4.43
N ILE A 74 10.12 4.67 -3.53
CA ILE A 74 11.16 3.70 -3.86
C ILE A 74 10.69 2.33 -3.43
N GLU A 75 10.85 1.32 -4.28
CA GLU A 75 10.68 -0.09 -3.93
C GLU A 75 12.06 -0.73 -3.85
N THR A 76 12.36 -1.35 -2.72
CA THR A 76 13.60 -2.07 -2.47
C THR A 76 13.38 -3.58 -2.54
N ASN A 77 14.44 -4.34 -2.86
CA ASN A 77 14.35 -5.80 -2.94
C ASN A 77 14.22 -6.46 -1.57
N THR A 78 14.87 -5.92 -0.54
CA THR A 78 14.91 -6.52 0.81
C THR A 78 14.50 -5.53 1.90
N ALA A 79 14.12 -6.06 3.07
CA ALA A 79 13.81 -5.24 4.25
C ALA A 79 15.05 -4.49 4.76
N ASP A 80 16.24 -5.08 4.62
CA ASP A 80 17.50 -4.48 5.04
C ASP A 80 17.85 -3.25 4.20
N ASP A 81 17.67 -3.35 2.87
CA ASP A 81 17.82 -2.21 1.94
C ASP A 81 16.94 -1.02 2.35
N MET A 82 15.68 -1.29 2.74
CA MET A 82 14.76 -0.25 3.24
C MET A 82 15.24 0.34 4.56
N THR A 83 15.73 -0.48 5.49
CA THR A 83 16.22 -0.01 6.79
C THR A 83 17.43 0.90 6.59
N ARG A 84 18.35 0.55 5.69
CA ARG A 84 19.49 1.41 5.33
C ARG A 84 19.07 2.76 4.75
N LEU A 85 18.06 2.78 3.87
CA LEU A 85 17.49 4.04 3.36
C LEU A 85 16.86 4.88 4.48
N LEU A 86 16.21 4.25 5.46
CA LEU A 86 15.59 4.94 6.59
C LEU A 86 16.63 5.50 7.57
N SER A 87 17.76 4.82 7.75
CA SER A 87 18.84 5.22 8.66
C SER A 87 19.92 6.08 8.03
N SER A 88 19.84 6.38 6.73
CA SER A 88 20.87 7.16 6.02
C SER A 88 20.86 8.62 6.46
N THR A 89 21.96 9.06 7.09
CA THR A 89 22.14 10.45 7.53
C THR A 89 22.28 11.40 6.34
N GLN A 90 22.87 10.94 5.24
CA GLN A 90 23.08 11.73 4.02
C GLN A 90 21.75 12.24 3.44
N ILE A 91 20.70 11.40 3.48
CA ILE A 91 19.38 11.78 2.99
C ILE A 91 18.76 12.87 3.87
N SER A 92 18.94 12.77 5.19
CA SER A 92 18.47 13.80 6.13
C SER A 92 19.23 15.11 5.98
N GLU A 93 20.55 15.06 5.79
CA GLU A 93 21.43 16.23 5.58
C GLU A 93 21.12 16.93 4.25
N ALA A 94 20.74 16.18 3.21
CA ALA A 94 20.27 16.73 1.93
C ALA A 94 18.89 17.40 2.00
N GLY A 95 18.29 17.53 3.19
CA GLY A 95 16.98 18.11 3.41
C GLY A 95 15.83 17.22 2.91
N LEU A 96 16.07 15.91 2.79
CA LEU A 96 15.07 14.93 2.41
C LEU A 96 14.60 14.16 3.64
N ARG A 97 13.38 13.63 3.57
CA ARG A 97 12.77 12.84 4.63
C ARG A 97 12.35 11.50 4.04
N VAL A 98 12.85 10.41 4.62
CA VAL A 98 12.43 9.05 4.29
C VAL A 98 11.42 8.58 5.33
N GLN A 99 10.29 8.05 4.86
CA GLN A 99 9.25 7.50 5.69
C GLN A 99 8.88 6.10 5.18
N LYS A 100 8.68 5.15 6.10
CA LYS A 100 8.08 3.88 5.74
C LYS A 100 6.64 4.12 5.29
N GLN A 101 6.25 3.63 4.12
CA GLN A 101 4.84 3.65 3.73
C GLN A 101 4.07 2.77 4.73
N VAL A 102 3.17 3.39 5.48
CA VAL A 102 2.20 2.65 6.28
C VAL A 102 1.14 2.13 5.32
N GLY A 103 0.83 0.84 5.41
CA GLY A 103 -0.26 0.25 4.62
C GLY A 103 -1.57 0.99 4.89
N TRP A 104 -2.47 0.99 3.90
CA TRP A 104 -3.84 1.40 4.14
C TRP A 104 -4.45 0.47 5.18
N LEU A 105 -4.87 1.02 6.33
CA LEU A 105 -5.62 0.30 7.35
C LEU A 105 -7.10 0.41 7.00
N PRO A 106 -7.71 -0.62 6.39
CA PRO A 106 -9.12 -0.58 6.05
C PRO A 106 -9.95 -0.43 7.32
N LYS A 107 -11.01 0.38 7.23
CA LYS A 107 -12.01 0.52 8.28
C LYS A 107 -13.27 -0.20 7.82
N MET A 108 -13.86 -0.99 8.71
CA MET A 108 -15.12 -1.69 8.49
C MET A 108 -16.12 -1.23 9.55
N ILE A 109 -17.37 -1.08 9.14
CA ILE A 109 -18.50 -0.83 10.04
C ILE A 109 -19.31 -2.13 10.05
N ILE A 110 -19.62 -2.64 11.23
CA ILE A 110 -20.44 -3.84 11.41
C ILE A 110 -21.75 -3.37 12.03
N TYR A 111 -22.84 -3.53 11.28
CA TYR A 111 -24.18 -3.21 11.76
C TYR A 111 -24.80 -4.39 12.50
N ASP A 112 -25.87 -4.09 13.21
CA ASP A 112 -26.73 -5.07 13.85
C ASP A 112 -26.03 -5.97 14.87
N VAL A 113 -25.04 -5.40 15.56
CA VAL A 113 -24.31 -6.11 16.60
C VAL A 113 -25.12 -6.06 17.90
N PRO A 114 -25.48 -7.22 18.49
CA PRO A 114 -26.24 -7.23 19.73
C PRO A 114 -25.49 -6.51 20.87
N SER A 115 -26.23 -5.84 21.74
CA SER A 115 -25.66 -4.96 22.78
C SER A 115 -24.78 -5.71 23.78
N GLU A 116 -25.06 -7.00 23.99
CA GLU A 116 -24.31 -7.92 24.84
C GLU A 116 -22.91 -8.27 24.33
N TYR A 117 -22.62 -8.06 23.04
CA TYR A 117 -21.29 -8.32 22.51
C TYR A 117 -20.30 -7.29 23.05
N THR A 118 -19.22 -7.80 23.64
CA THR A 118 -18.09 -6.99 24.09
C THR A 118 -17.07 -6.86 22.96
N GLU A 119 -16.22 -5.85 23.04
CA GLU A 119 -15.11 -5.69 22.11
C GLU A 119 -14.21 -6.93 22.04
N THR A 120 -14.00 -7.58 23.18
CA THR A 120 -13.23 -8.82 23.27
C THR A 120 -13.92 -9.97 22.55
N SER A 121 -15.23 -10.18 22.76
CA SER A 121 -15.95 -11.28 22.11
C SER A 121 -16.04 -11.09 20.59
N LEU A 122 -16.23 -9.85 20.12
CA LEU A 122 -16.20 -9.53 18.69
C LEU A 122 -14.84 -9.81 18.08
N ARG A 123 -13.76 -9.43 18.76
CA ARG A 123 -12.40 -9.69 18.28
C ARG A 123 -12.14 -11.19 18.18
N THR A 124 -12.49 -11.95 19.21
CA THR A 124 -12.34 -13.42 19.20
C THR A 124 -13.12 -14.04 18.06
N ALA A 125 -14.40 -13.66 17.87
CA ALA A 125 -15.23 -14.19 16.79
C ALA A 125 -14.65 -13.87 15.40
N LEU A 126 -14.19 -12.64 15.18
CA LEU A 126 -13.57 -12.24 13.91
C LEU A 126 -12.25 -12.98 13.66
N THR A 127 -11.42 -13.15 14.70
CA THR A 127 -10.20 -13.94 14.58
C THR A 127 -10.51 -15.41 14.27
N ASP A 128 -11.52 -15.97 14.94
CA ASP A 128 -11.88 -17.37 14.77
C ASP A 128 -12.45 -17.68 13.38
N GLN A 129 -13.22 -16.76 12.80
CA GLN A 129 -13.77 -16.89 11.45
C GLN A 129 -12.74 -16.77 10.34
N ASN A 130 -11.55 -16.23 10.63
CA ASN A 130 -10.54 -15.91 9.61
C ASN A 130 -9.19 -16.55 9.93
N LYS A 131 -9.14 -17.66 10.70
CA LYS A 131 -7.88 -18.28 11.14
C LYS A 131 -6.92 -18.61 10.01
N GLU A 132 -7.45 -18.97 8.85
CA GLU A 132 -6.66 -19.29 7.65
C GLU A 132 -6.09 -18.06 6.93
N LEU A 133 -6.61 -16.85 7.21
CA LEU A 133 -6.20 -15.59 6.58
C LEU A 133 -5.34 -14.71 7.47
N LEU A 134 -5.34 -14.95 8.79
CA LEU A 134 -4.70 -14.09 9.76
C LEU A 134 -3.32 -14.62 10.16
N GLU A 135 -2.30 -13.77 10.01
CA GLU A 135 -1.04 -13.97 10.72
C GLU A 135 -1.25 -13.79 12.24
N PRO A 136 -0.43 -14.39 13.11
CA PRO A 136 -0.63 -14.38 14.57
C PRO A 136 -0.71 -12.98 15.21
N GLU A 137 -0.33 -11.92 14.49
CA GLU A 137 -0.33 -10.53 14.96
C GLU A 137 -1.35 -9.60 14.26
N VAL A 138 -2.47 -10.11 13.73
CA VAL A 138 -3.47 -9.17 13.17
C VAL A 138 -4.11 -8.31 14.27
N ARG A 139 -3.89 -7.00 14.16
CA ARG A 139 -4.33 -5.98 15.11
C ARG A 139 -5.67 -5.40 14.67
N PHE A 140 -6.76 -5.93 15.20
CA PHE A 140 -8.09 -5.33 15.10
C PHE A 140 -8.36 -4.45 16.33
N GLU A 141 -8.73 -3.20 16.09
CA GLU A 141 -9.08 -2.23 17.14
C GLU A 141 -10.50 -1.70 16.86
N PRO A 142 -11.50 -2.07 17.67
CA PRO A 142 -12.78 -1.38 17.70
C PRO A 142 -12.53 0.08 18.05
N LYS A 143 -13.07 1.01 17.25
CA LYS A 143 -12.86 2.45 17.49
C LYS A 143 -14.06 3.15 18.09
N PHE A 144 -15.24 2.76 17.64
CA PHE A 144 -16.49 3.43 17.99
C PHE A 144 -17.59 2.39 18.08
N ARG A 145 -18.50 2.61 19.02
CA ARG A 145 -19.74 1.87 19.18
C ARG A 145 -20.86 2.89 19.20
N LEU A 146 -21.73 2.88 18.19
CA LEU A 146 -22.72 3.94 17.97
C LEU A 146 -24.11 3.34 17.93
N GLY A 147 -25.04 3.77 18.78
CA GLY A 147 -26.40 3.27 18.70
C GLY A 147 -27.36 4.10 19.53
N PRO A 148 -28.67 4.00 19.25
CA PRO A 148 -29.67 4.57 20.13
C PRO A 148 -29.44 4.07 21.56
N LYS A 149 -29.48 4.98 22.54
CA LYS A 149 -29.55 4.56 23.94
C LYS A 149 -30.89 3.83 24.10
N ASP A 150 -30.86 2.65 24.71
CA ASP A 150 -32.02 1.76 24.98
C ASP A 150 -32.49 0.82 23.86
N THR A 151 -31.70 0.54 22.82
CA THR A 151 -31.97 -0.56 21.87
C THR A 151 -31.04 -1.77 22.07
N SER A 152 -31.56 -2.98 21.84
CA SER A 152 -30.80 -4.24 21.93
C SER A 152 -29.72 -4.40 20.86
N VAL A 153 -29.59 -3.42 19.97
CA VAL A 153 -28.73 -3.46 18.79
C VAL A 153 -27.96 -2.16 18.67
N VAL A 154 -26.69 -2.28 18.27
CA VAL A 154 -25.75 -1.16 18.10
C VAL A 154 -25.22 -1.14 16.67
N HIS A 155 -25.07 0.06 16.10
CA HIS A 155 -24.56 0.36 14.76
C HIS A 155 -23.05 0.72 14.74
#